data_AF-B5VVX0-F1
#
_entry.id   AF-B5VVX0-F1
#
_cell.length_a   1.000
_cell.length_b   1.000
_cell.length_c   1.000
_cell.angle_alpha   90.00
_cell.angle_beta   90.00
_cell.angle_gamma   90.00
#
_symmetry.space_group_name_H-M   'P 1'
#
loop_
_entity.id
_entity.type
_entity.pdbx_description
1 polymer ?
#
loop_
_entity_poly.entity_id
_entity_poly.type
_entity_poly.pdbx_seq_one_letter_code
_entity_poly.pdbx_strand_id
1 'polypeptide(L)'
;MNTRISLIGALNPAISEQTYTALPTGVSWLQCLLKQQAIDQTDISLNLAHHLAFSQYIRYLPQWFEQFPREQILVLPSEDLFQNSPATMQQIYNFLGLEHHPLPEYRNLNPRKYNAISRQLHQQLTKYFRPYNQQLEDYLRQKFNW
;
A
#
# COMPACT_ATOMS: atom_id res chain seq x y z
N MET A 1 43.89 20.93 7.59
CA MET A 1 43.63 19.72 6.77
C MET A 1 42.27 19.90 6.14
N ASN A 2 42.24 20.09 4.82
CA ASN A 2 41.06 20.43 4.04
C ASN A 2 41.02 19.47 2.86
N THR A 3 40.02 18.60 2.79
CA THR A 3 39.85 17.68 1.65
C THR A 3 38.44 17.84 1.09
N ARG A 4 38.38 18.31 -0.16
CA ARG A 4 37.20 18.38 -1.02
C ARG A 4 36.71 16.97 -1.37
N ILE A 5 35.40 16.77 -1.45
CA ILE A 5 34.78 15.86 -2.42
C ILE A 5 33.58 16.58 -3.04
N SER A 6 33.66 16.78 -4.35
CA SER A 6 32.57 17.26 -5.21
C SER A 6 31.70 16.07 -5.63
N LEU A 7 30.39 16.25 -5.79
CA LEU A 7 29.53 15.54 -6.76
C LEU A 7 28.09 16.09 -6.70
N ILE A 8 27.76 17.02 -7.60
CA ILE A 8 26.37 17.28 -8.01
C ILE A 8 26.38 17.34 -9.53
N GLY A 9 26.06 16.21 -10.16
CA GLY A 9 25.66 16.16 -11.57
C GLY A 9 24.18 16.51 -11.65
N ALA A 10 23.87 17.64 -12.28
CA ALA A 10 22.51 18.11 -12.52
C ALA A 10 21.79 17.14 -13.48
N LEU A 11 20.60 16.68 -13.09
CA LEU A 11 19.70 15.94 -13.99
C LEU A 11 19.13 16.91 -15.03
N ASN A 12 19.30 16.55 -16.29
CA ASN A 12 18.86 17.33 -17.45
C ASN A 12 17.32 17.26 -17.59
N PRO A 13 16.58 18.39 -17.49
CA PRO A 13 15.11 18.39 -17.44
C PRO A 13 14.42 17.93 -18.74
N ALA A 14 15.15 17.85 -19.86
CA ALA A 14 14.60 17.48 -21.16
C ALA A 14 14.23 15.99 -21.33
N ILE A 15 14.66 15.10 -20.43
CA ILE A 15 14.37 13.65 -20.53
C ILE A 15 12.99 13.30 -19.94
N SER A 16 12.39 14.19 -19.15
CA SER A 16 11.15 13.89 -18.40
C SER A 16 9.86 13.96 -19.22
N GLU A 17 9.87 14.58 -20.40
CA GLU A 17 8.63 14.87 -21.16
C GLU A 17 8.38 13.98 -22.39
N GLN A 18 9.30 13.10 -22.79
CA GLN A 18 9.15 12.34 -24.05
C GLN A 18 8.76 10.86 -23.91
N THR A 19 8.65 10.30 -22.72
CA THR A 19 8.46 8.83 -22.54
C THR A 19 7.04 8.37 -22.21
N TYR A 20 6.05 9.27 -22.08
CA TYR A 20 4.75 8.91 -21.52
C TYR A 20 3.55 8.91 -22.50
N THR A 21 3.75 9.08 -23.81
CA THR A 21 2.62 9.31 -24.74
C THR A 21 2.07 8.11 -25.50
N ALA A 22 2.56 6.88 -25.32
CA ALA A 22 1.90 5.75 -25.96
C ALA A 22 2.11 4.44 -25.21
N LEU A 23 1.16 4.00 -24.38
CA LEU A 23 0.97 2.58 -24.18
C LEU A 23 -0.52 2.22 -24.05
N PRO A 24 -1.08 1.51 -25.06
CA PRO A 24 -2.38 0.89 -24.99
C PRO A 24 -2.40 -0.18 -23.88
N THR A 25 -3.60 -0.43 -23.41
CA THR A 25 -3.96 -1.27 -22.26
C THR A 25 -3.25 -2.61 -22.12
N GLY A 26 -2.91 -2.92 -20.86
CA GLY A 26 -2.86 -4.28 -20.33
C GLY A 26 -1.53 -5.00 -20.58
N VAL A 27 -0.87 -5.44 -19.51
CA VAL A 27 0.24 -6.41 -19.53
C VAL A 27 1.63 -5.91 -19.97
N SER A 28 1.77 -4.77 -20.65
CA SER A 28 3.08 -4.35 -21.20
C SER A 28 4.16 -3.97 -20.17
N TRP A 29 3.84 -3.22 -19.11
CA TRP A 29 4.90 -2.66 -18.24
C TRP A 29 5.59 -3.72 -17.36
N LEU A 30 4.85 -4.74 -16.90
CA LEU A 30 5.40 -5.86 -16.12
C LEU A 30 6.31 -6.77 -16.98
N GLN A 31 5.98 -6.96 -18.26
CA GLN A 31 6.82 -7.72 -19.20
C GLN A 31 8.09 -6.95 -19.59
N CYS A 32 8.04 -5.61 -19.65
CA CYS A 32 9.24 -4.79 -19.81
C CYS A 32 10.22 -4.95 -18.64
N LEU A 33 9.72 -5.06 -17.40
CA LEU A 33 10.54 -5.27 -16.20
C LEU A 33 11.21 -6.66 -16.17
N LEU A 34 10.49 -7.72 -16.56
CA LEU A 34 11.02 -9.09 -16.53
C LEU A 34 12.05 -9.40 -17.63
N LYS A 35 12.16 -8.57 -18.68
CA LYS A 35 13.13 -8.76 -19.77
C LYS A 35 14.53 -8.20 -19.47
N GLN A 36 14.75 -7.49 -18.37
CA GLN A 36 16.07 -6.97 -18.03
C GLN A 36 16.90 -8.04 -17.32
N GLN A 37 18.02 -8.42 -17.93
CA GLN A 37 18.91 -9.49 -17.45
C GLN A 37 19.72 -9.13 -16.20
N ALA A 38 19.63 -7.88 -15.71
CA ALA A 38 20.23 -7.46 -14.46
C ALA A 38 19.29 -6.47 -13.77
N ILE A 39 18.51 -6.97 -12.81
CA ILE A 39 17.64 -6.14 -11.99
C ILE A 39 18.47 -5.64 -10.81
N ASP A 40 18.80 -4.35 -10.82
CA ASP A 40 19.37 -3.66 -9.67
C ASP A 40 18.25 -3.36 -8.67
N GLN A 41 18.41 -3.78 -7.40
CA GLN A 41 17.44 -3.54 -6.32
C GLN A 41 17.21 -2.04 -6.04
N THR A 42 18.04 -1.16 -6.59
CA THR A 42 17.90 0.30 -6.52
C THR A 42 16.95 0.92 -7.56
N ASP A 43 16.40 0.15 -8.51
CA ASP A 43 15.43 0.68 -9.48
C ASP A 43 14.10 1.04 -8.78
N ILE A 44 13.82 2.35 -8.73
CA ILE A 44 12.59 2.93 -8.16
C ILE A 44 11.34 2.30 -8.80
N SER A 45 11.41 1.92 -10.08
CA SER A 45 10.31 1.30 -10.81
C SER A 45 9.98 -0.09 -10.28
N LEU A 46 11.02 -0.87 -9.95
CA LEU A 46 10.87 -2.20 -9.36
C LEU A 46 10.32 -2.12 -7.93
N ASN A 47 10.86 -1.22 -7.11
CA ASN A 47 10.39 -1.04 -5.74
C ASN A 47 8.92 -0.60 -5.71
N LEU A 48 8.53 0.34 -6.57
CA LEU A 48 7.14 0.73 -6.74
C LEU A 48 6.27 -0.44 -7.19
N ALA A 49 6.70 -1.22 -8.17
CA ALA A 49 5.97 -2.40 -8.64
C ALA A 49 5.75 -3.42 -7.52
N HIS A 50 6.78 -3.68 -6.71
CA HIS A 50 6.67 -4.54 -5.54
C HIS A 50 5.69 -3.99 -4.50
N HIS A 51 5.76 -2.69 -4.17
CA HIS A 51 4.81 -2.09 -3.24
C HIS A 51 3.36 -2.20 -3.73
N LEU A 52 3.11 -1.97 -5.01
CA LEU A 52 1.78 -2.12 -5.61
C LEU A 52 1.30 -3.59 -5.62
N ALA A 53 2.21 -4.54 -5.84
CA ALA A 53 1.89 -5.96 -5.78
C ALA A 53 1.56 -6.41 -4.34
N PHE A 54 2.37 -6.01 -3.36
CA PHE A 54 2.17 -6.35 -1.95
C PHE A 54 0.94 -5.69 -1.33
N SER A 55 0.50 -4.54 -1.88
CA SER A 55 -0.72 -3.86 -1.44
C SER A 55 -2.01 -4.57 -1.90
N GLN A 56 -1.92 -5.64 -2.69
CA GLN A 56 -3.08 -6.44 -3.11
C GLN A 56 -3.36 -7.54 -2.10
N TYR A 57 -3.99 -7.18 -0.98
CA TYR A 57 -4.17 -8.07 0.17
C TYR A 57 -4.82 -9.42 -0.18
N ILE A 58 -5.76 -9.44 -1.12
CA ILE A 58 -6.43 -10.67 -1.57
C ILE A 58 -5.47 -11.74 -2.13
N ARG A 59 -4.27 -11.37 -2.59
CA ARG A 59 -3.28 -12.34 -3.06
C ARG A 59 -2.67 -13.19 -1.95
N TYR A 60 -2.61 -12.64 -0.73
CA TYR A 60 -1.86 -13.21 0.38
C TYR A 60 -2.77 -13.66 1.51
N LEU A 61 -3.83 -12.89 1.80
CA LEU A 61 -4.71 -13.14 2.93
C LEU A 61 -5.39 -14.54 2.91
N PRO A 62 -5.83 -15.10 1.76
CA PRO A 62 -6.38 -16.45 1.73
C PRO A 62 -5.39 -17.52 2.22
N GLN A 63 -4.09 -17.36 1.94
CA GLN A 63 -3.06 -18.30 2.38
C GLN A 63 -2.96 -18.35 3.91
N TRP A 64 -3.22 -17.23 4.58
CA TRP A 64 -3.30 -17.20 6.05
C TRP A 64 -4.52 -17.98 6.56
N PHE A 65 -5.68 -17.82 5.93
CA PHE A 65 -6.89 -18.56 6.30
C PHE A 65 -6.85 -20.06 5.96
N GLU A 66 -5.93 -20.50 5.10
CA GLU A 66 -5.65 -21.93 4.90
C GLU A 66 -4.91 -22.55 6.10
N GLN A 67 -4.12 -21.75 6.82
CA GLN A 67 -3.32 -22.21 7.95
C GLN A 67 -3.96 -21.92 9.30
N PHE A 68 -4.76 -20.85 9.38
CA PHE A 68 -5.40 -20.39 10.61
C PHE A 68 -6.92 -20.30 10.43
N PRO A 69 -7.71 -20.90 11.34
CA PRO A 69 -9.14 -20.67 11.46
C PRO A 69 -9.51 -19.19 11.40
N ARG A 70 -10.69 -18.90 10.85
CA ARG A 70 -11.15 -17.53 10.63
C ARG A 70 -11.24 -16.72 11.91
N GLU A 71 -11.57 -17.37 13.01
CA GLU A 71 -11.73 -16.79 14.35
C GLU A 71 -10.39 -16.37 14.96
N GLN A 72 -9.24 -16.79 14.40
CA GLN A 72 -7.91 -16.44 14.87
C GLN A 72 -7.29 -15.25 14.11
N ILE A 73 -8.00 -14.67 13.14
CA ILE A 73 -7.54 -13.52 12.37
C ILE A 73 -8.62 -12.45 12.38
N LEU A 74 -8.31 -11.31 12.99
CA LEU A 74 -9.14 -10.11 12.95
C LEU A 74 -8.63 -9.14 11.89
N VAL A 75 -9.48 -8.77 10.94
CA VAL A 75 -9.19 -7.76 9.92
C VAL A 75 -10.01 -6.51 10.20
N LEU A 76 -9.36 -5.36 10.38
CA LEU A 76 -10.00 -4.10 10.71
C LEU A 76 -9.60 -3.00 9.71
N PRO A 77 -10.54 -2.13 9.29
CA PRO A 77 -10.18 -0.90 8.58
C PRO A 77 -9.36 -0.01 9.51
N SER A 78 -8.26 0.53 9.00
CA SER A 78 -7.43 1.46 9.78
C SER A 78 -8.18 2.77 10.07
N GLU A 79 -9.06 3.16 9.15
CA GLU A 79 -9.94 4.32 9.23
C GLU A 79 -10.81 4.26 10.46
N ASP A 80 -11.38 3.09 10.79
CA ASP A 80 -12.17 2.88 12.00
C ASP A 80 -11.32 3.05 13.25
N LEU A 81 -10.07 2.53 13.24
CA LEU A 81 -9.16 2.72 14.37
C LEU A 81 -8.86 4.20 14.63
N PHE A 82 -8.81 5.05 13.60
CA PHE A 82 -8.54 6.47 13.74
C PHE A 82 -9.79 7.32 14.00
N GLN A 83 -10.94 6.94 13.44
CA GLN A 83 -12.19 7.71 13.53
C GLN A 83 -13.08 7.26 14.69
N ASN A 84 -12.97 6.00 15.10
CA ASN A 84 -13.77 5.36 16.15
C ASN A 84 -12.92 4.44 17.05
N SER A 85 -11.79 4.96 17.52
CA SER A 85 -10.83 4.19 18.33
C SER A 85 -11.43 3.44 19.51
N PRO A 86 -12.35 4.00 20.33
CA PRO A 86 -12.91 3.27 21.46
C PRO A 86 -13.64 1.98 21.03
N ALA A 87 -14.47 2.06 19.99
CA ALA A 87 -15.22 0.90 19.51
C ALA A 87 -14.30 -0.14 18.84
N THR A 88 -13.34 0.32 18.02
CA THR A 88 -12.38 -0.58 17.38
C THR A 88 -11.49 -1.27 18.41
N MET A 89 -11.05 -0.56 19.46
CA MET A 89 -10.27 -1.15 20.56
C MET A 89 -11.09 -2.15 21.36
N GLN A 90 -12.39 -1.92 21.57
CA GLN A 90 -13.25 -2.92 22.18
C GLN A 90 -13.32 -4.22 21.36
N GLN A 91 -13.41 -4.12 20.03
CA GLN A 91 -13.35 -5.29 19.15
C GLN A 91 -12.02 -6.04 19.30
N ILE A 92 -10.90 -5.31 19.38
CA ILE A 92 -9.56 -5.89 19.59
C ILE A 92 -9.48 -6.60 20.95
N TYR A 93 -9.95 -5.98 22.03
CA TYR A 93 -9.97 -6.61 23.36
C TYR A 93 -10.80 -7.90 23.37
N ASN A 94 -12.00 -7.87 22.78
CA ASN A 94 -12.87 -9.04 22.67
C ASN A 94 -12.20 -10.16 21.88
N PHE A 95 -11.57 -9.84 20.75
CA PHE A 95 -10.86 -10.81 19.92
C PHE A 95 -9.67 -11.45 20.65
N LEU A 96 -8.94 -10.67 21.44
CA LEU A 96 -7.80 -11.18 22.23
C LEU A 96 -8.24 -11.89 23.52
N GLY A 97 -9.53 -11.88 23.87
CA GLY A 97 -10.04 -12.42 25.13
C GLY A 97 -9.56 -11.63 26.36
N LEU A 98 -9.31 -10.34 26.20
CA LEU A 98 -8.82 -9.45 27.26
C LEU A 98 -9.96 -8.64 27.88
N GLU A 99 -9.78 -8.25 29.13
CA GLU A 99 -10.67 -7.29 29.77
C GLU A 99 -10.63 -5.94 29.05
N HIS A 100 -11.78 -5.25 29.02
CA HIS A 100 -11.89 -3.96 28.36
C HIS A 100 -11.20 -2.88 29.20
N HIS A 101 -10.16 -2.26 28.64
CA HIS A 101 -9.43 -1.17 29.26
C HIS A 101 -9.49 0.09 28.38
N PRO A 102 -10.59 0.88 28.44
CA PRO A 102 -10.71 2.08 27.64
C PRO A 102 -9.68 3.13 28.08
N LEU A 103 -9.07 3.80 27.11
CA LEU A 103 -8.20 4.94 27.39
C LEU A 103 -9.04 6.22 27.47
N PRO A 104 -8.62 7.20 28.32
CA PRO A 104 -9.25 8.52 28.31
C PRO A 104 -9.18 9.20 26.94
N GLU A 105 -8.14 8.89 26.17
CA GLU A 105 -7.94 9.42 24.82
C GLU A 105 -7.08 8.46 23.99
N TYR A 106 -7.44 8.31 22.71
CA TYR A 106 -6.67 7.55 21.73
C TYR A 106 -5.94 8.51 20.77
N ARG A 107 -4.69 8.84 21.10
CA ARG A 107 -3.89 9.78 20.31
C ARG A 107 -3.10 9.06 19.22
N ASN A 108 -3.13 9.60 18.00
CA ASN A 108 -2.13 9.29 16.99
C ASN A 108 -0.84 10.07 17.31
N LEU A 109 0.11 9.40 17.96
CA LEU A 109 1.34 10.04 18.44
C LEU A 109 2.32 10.39 17.32
N ASN A 110 2.24 9.74 16.16
CA ASN A 110 3.18 9.90 15.05
C ASN A 110 2.45 10.10 13.70
N PRO A 111 1.66 11.17 13.54
CA PRO A 111 0.98 11.44 12.29
C PRO A 111 2.02 11.78 11.22
N ARG A 112 2.21 10.87 10.27
CA ARG A 112 3.01 11.18 9.08
C ARG A 112 2.23 12.12 8.17
N LYS A 113 2.90 13.16 7.69
CA LYS A 113 2.38 14.03 6.64
C LYS A 113 2.94 13.54 5.31
N TYR A 114 2.05 13.17 4.41
CA TYR A 114 2.40 12.79 3.04
C TYR A 114 2.09 13.94 2.10
N ASN A 115 2.91 14.09 1.06
CA ASN A 115 2.60 15.02 -0.02
C ASN A 115 1.36 14.54 -0.77
N ALA A 116 0.50 15.48 -1.15
CA ALA A 116 -0.63 15.16 -1.99
C ALA A 116 -0.13 14.59 -3.33
N ILE A 117 -0.76 13.49 -3.76
CA ILE A 117 -0.53 12.94 -5.10
C ILE A 117 -1.42 13.66 -6.11
N SER A 118 -1.04 13.61 -7.38
CA SER A 118 -1.87 14.19 -8.45
C SER A 118 -3.21 13.44 -8.56
N ARG A 119 -4.26 14.16 -8.94
CA ARG A 119 -5.60 13.56 -9.17
C ARG A 119 -5.56 12.42 -10.20
N GLN A 120 -4.75 12.59 -11.24
CA GLN A 120 -4.57 11.58 -12.29
C GLN A 120 -3.95 10.31 -11.71
N LEU A 121 -2.88 10.42 -10.93
CA LEU A 121 -2.23 9.26 -10.30
C LEU A 121 -3.18 8.57 -9.33
N HIS A 122 -3.91 9.33 -8.51
CA HIS A 122 -4.95 8.78 -7.63
C HIS A 122 -5.98 7.97 -8.42
N GLN A 123 -6.53 8.51 -9.52
CA GLN A 123 -7.50 7.80 -10.35
C GLN A 123 -6.93 6.53 -10.98
N GLN A 124 -5.67 6.55 -11.41
CA GLN A 124 -4.98 5.37 -11.93
C GLN A 124 -4.84 4.29 -10.85
N LEU A 125 -4.42 4.65 -9.64
CA LEU A 125 -4.29 3.72 -8.52
C LEU A 125 -5.65 3.17 -8.07
N THR A 126 -6.67 4.01 -7.94
CA THR A 126 -8.05 3.55 -7.63
C THR A 126 -8.54 2.56 -8.68
N LYS A 127 -8.34 2.84 -9.97
CA LYS A 127 -8.72 1.91 -11.05
C LYS A 127 -7.93 0.60 -10.98
N TYR A 128 -6.64 0.68 -10.66
CA TYR A 128 -5.76 -0.49 -10.54
C TYR A 128 -6.17 -1.40 -9.38
N PHE A 129 -6.47 -0.85 -8.20
CA PHE A 129 -6.80 -1.62 -7.00
C PHE A 129 -8.25 -2.10 -6.95
N ARG A 130 -9.18 -1.45 -7.66
CA ARG A 130 -10.63 -1.78 -7.64
C ARG A 130 -10.95 -3.28 -7.73
N PRO A 131 -10.47 -4.05 -8.73
CA PRO A 131 -10.82 -5.48 -8.81
C PRO A 131 -10.32 -6.28 -7.60
N TYR A 132 -9.14 -5.94 -7.07
CA TYR A 132 -8.55 -6.63 -5.92
C TYR A 132 -9.26 -6.27 -4.61
N ASN A 133 -9.63 -5.00 -4.44
CA ASN A 133 -10.41 -4.54 -3.28
C ASN A 133 -11.81 -5.17 -3.29
N GLN A 134 -12.48 -5.23 -4.44
CA GLN A 134 -13.78 -5.89 -4.55
C GLN A 134 -13.70 -7.37 -4.18
N GLN A 135 -12.70 -8.11 -4.69
CA GLN A 135 -12.50 -9.52 -4.32
C GLN A 135 -12.21 -9.68 -2.82
N LEU A 136 -11.41 -8.78 -2.24
CA LEU A 136 -11.14 -8.78 -0.80
C LEU A 136 -12.41 -8.55 0.02
N GLU A 137 -13.22 -7.55 -0.35
CA GLU A 137 -14.48 -7.24 0.30
C GLU A 137 -15.45 -8.43 0.25
N ASP A 138 -15.56 -9.08 -0.91
CA ASP A 138 -16.42 -10.24 -1.09
C ASP A 138 -15.90 -11.45 -0.28
N TYR A 139 -14.58 -11.65 -0.25
CA TYR A 139 -13.93 -12.73 0.50
C TYR A 139 -14.06 -12.56 2.02
N LEU A 140 -13.98 -11.32 2.51
CA LEU A 140 -14.14 -10.98 3.93
C LEU A 140 -15.60 -10.76 4.33
N ARG A 141 -16.51 -10.61 3.35
CA ARG A 141 -17.91 -10.18 3.55
C ARG A 141 -17.99 -8.86 4.33
N GLN A 142 -17.07 -7.95 4.04
CA GLN A 142 -16.90 -6.66 4.72
C GLN A 142 -16.64 -5.58 3.68
N LYS A 143 -17.26 -4.40 3.84
CA LYS A 143 -17.01 -3.24 2.98
C LYS A 143 -15.98 -2.32 3.63
N PHE A 144 -14.99 -1.90 2.86
CA PHE A 144 -13.95 -0.95 3.26
C PHE A 144 -14.15 0.42 2.61
N ASN A 145 -14.85 0.49 1.48
CA ASN A 145 -15.15 1.74 0.76
C ASN A 145 -13.90 2.53 0.32
N TRP A 146 -12.83 1.82 -0.04
CA TRP A 146 -11.57 2.37 -0.58
C TRP A 146 -11.68 2.77 -2.06
#